data_AF-A0A0Q7VGV4-F1
#
_entry.id   AF-A0A0Q7VGV4-F1
#
_cell.length_a   1.000
_cell.length_b   1.000
_cell.length_c   1.000
_cell.angle_alpha   90.00
_cell.angle_beta   90.00
_cell.angle_gamma   90.00
#
_symmetry.space_group_name_H-M   'P 1'
#
loop_
_entity.id
_entity.type
_entity.pdbx_description
1 polymer ?
#
loop_
_entity_poly.entity_id
_entity_poly.type
_entity_poly.pdbx_seq_one_letter_code
_entity_poly.pdbx_strand_id
1 'polypeptide(L)'
;MTVSIELVTMIVTVASTLLGLAAGFGWMITRTDARFESFEQRMDARFERAELQTDARFESFEQRMDARFERAEQRMDARFARAEQRADARFDRLEMDIGEVKIAIARLEGPTPRLLVTR
;
A
#
# COMPACT_ATOMS: atom_id res chain seq x y z
N MET A 1 12.26 24.97 85.15
CA MET A 1 12.34 23.73 84.33
C MET A 1 13.40 23.96 83.27
N THR A 2 14.62 23.46 83.49
CA THR A 2 15.71 23.53 82.50
C THR A 2 15.58 22.34 81.57
N VAL A 3 15.39 22.57 80.28
CA VAL A 3 15.42 21.51 79.27
C VAL A 3 16.83 20.90 79.26
N SER A 4 16.94 19.57 79.32
CA SER A 4 18.22 18.86 79.28
C SER A 4 18.89 18.98 77.90
N ILE A 5 20.20 19.24 77.88
CA ILE A 5 20.99 19.45 76.65
C ILE A 5 20.90 18.27 75.66
N GLU A 6 20.73 17.05 76.16
CA GLU A 6 20.56 15.82 75.36
C GLU A 6 19.29 15.84 74.50
N LEU A 7 18.20 16.43 74.99
CA LEU A 7 16.95 16.54 74.24
C LEU A 7 17.09 17.52 73.07
N VAL A 8 17.86 18.59 73.26
CA VAL A 8 18.15 19.57 72.20
C VAL A 8 19.00 18.93 71.10
N THR A 9 20.06 18.22 71.44
CA THR A 9 20.93 17.58 70.43
C THR A 9 20.22 16.45 69.68
N MET A 10 19.37 15.67 70.37
CA MET A 10 18.52 14.65 69.72
C MET A 10 17.59 15.29 68.68
N ILE A 11 16.87 16.36 69.05
CA ILE A 11 15.97 17.06 68.13
C ILE A 11 16.74 17.64 66.95
N VAL A 12 17.89 18.27 67.18
CA VAL A 12 18.74 18.83 66.11
C VAL A 12 19.22 17.72 65.16
N THR A 13 19.61 16.57 65.69
CA THR A 13 20.07 15.43 64.87
C THR A 13 18.94 14.87 64.03
N VAL A 14 17.75 14.66 64.63
CA VAL A 14 16.55 14.20 63.91
C VAL A 14 16.11 15.20 62.85
N ALA A 15 16.12 16.50 63.16
CA ALA A 15 15.79 17.55 62.19
C ALA A 15 16.79 17.57 61.03
N SER A 16 18.08 17.44 61.33
CA SER A 16 19.14 17.44 60.31
C SER A 16 19.05 16.22 59.39
N THR A 17 18.79 15.04 59.93
CA THR A 17 18.60 13.82 59.13
C THR A 17 17.35 13.90 58.27
N LEU A 18 16.23 14.40 58.81
CA LEU A 18 15.00 14.59 58.03
C LEU A 18 15.18 15.62 56.90
N LEU A 19 15.86 16.73 57.15
CA LEU A 19 16.17 17.73 56.11
C LEU A 19 17.07 17.14 55.01
N GLY A 20 18.08 16.34 55.38
CA GLY A 20 18.94 15.66 54.42
C GLY A 20 18.18 14.66 53.55
N LEU A 21 17.27 13.88 54.15
CA LEU A 21 16.42 12.95 53.40
C LEU A 21 15.44 13.69 52.47
N ALA A 22 14.82 14.77 52.94
CA ALA A 22 13.91 15.58 52.13
C ALA A 22 14.63 16.21 50.92
N ALA A 23 15.83 16.76 51.13
CA ALA A 23 16.66 17.31 50.06
C ALA A 23 17.12 16.22 49.07
N GLY A 24 17.55 15.06 49.58
CA GLY A 24 17.95 13.92 48.75
C GLY A 24 16.79 13.39 47.90
N PHE A 25 15.59 13.31 48.47
CA PHE A 25 14.39 12.90 47.76
C PHE A 25 13.96 13.93 46.70
N GLY A 26 14.00 15.22 47.02
CA GLY A 26 13.75 16.29 46.04
C GLY A 26 14.73 16.26 44.86
N TRP A 27 16.02 16.03 45.13
CA TRP A 27 17.02 15.84 44.08
C TRP A 27 16.77 14.57 43.25
N MET A 28 16.34 13.49 43.88
CA MET A 28 16.01 12.25 43.19
C MET A 28 14.81 12.42 42.24
N ILE A 29 13.76 13.13 42.68
CA ILE A 29 12.59 13.42 41.85
C ILE A 29 13.00 14.24 40.63
N THR A 30 13.65 15.39 40.83
CA THR A 30 14.06 16.27 39.73
C THR A 30 14.97 15.57 38.71
N ARG A 31 15.88 14.71 39.18
CA ARG A 31 16.73 13.88 38.30
C ARG A 31 15.92 12.83 37.53
N THR A 32 14.88 12.29 38.14
CA THR A 32 14.00 11.29 37.53
C THR A 32 13.13 11.94 36.47
N ASP A 33 12.53 13.10 36.77
CA ASP A 33 11.73 13.90 35.82
C ASP A 33 12.54 14.27 34.57
N ALA A 34 13.77 14.79 34.76
CA ALA A 34 14.63 15.13 33.63
C ALA A 34 14.97 13.92 32.74
N ARG A 35 15.08 12.72 33.33
CA ARG A 35 15.31 11.48 32.57
C ARG A 35 14.06 11.05 31.81
N PHE A 36 12.89 11.16 32.44
CA PHE A 36 11.61 10.87 31.78
C PHE A 36 11.36 11.80 30.60
N GLU A 37 11.55 13.11 30.77
CA GLU A 37 11.41 14.08 29.68
C GLU A 37 12.36 13.77 28.51
N SER A 38 13.63 13.44 28.81
CA SER A 38 14.59 13.05 27.77
C SER A 38 14.21 11.73 27.06
N PHE A 39 13.53 10.84 27.77
CA PHE A 39 13.06 9.57 27.22
C PHE A 39 11.85 9.78 26.32
N GLU A 40 10.88 10.59 26.76
CA GLU A 40 9.70 10.98 25.98
C GLU A 40 10.11 11.64 24.65
N GLN A 41 11.00 12.65 24.70
CA GLN A 41 11.49 13.30 23.48
C GLN A 41 12.17 12.32 22.50
N ARG A 42 12.92 11.34 23.02
CA ARG A 42 13.55 10.30 22.17
C ARG A 42 12.53 9.34 21.59
N MET A 43 11.47 9.03 22.32
CA MET A 43 10.38 8.17 21.85
C MET A 43 9.58 8.90 20.77
N ASP A 44 9.21 10.15 20.99
CA ASP A 44 8.48 10.97 20.01
C ASP A 44 9.27 11.09 18.70
N ALA A 45 10.56 11.44 18.77
CA ALA A 45 11.41 11.50 17.58
C ALA A 45 11.56 10.15 16.85
N ARG A 46 11.49 9.03 17.59
CA ARG A 46 11.51 7.68 16.99
C ARG A 46 10.18 7.35 16.32
N PHE A 47 9.06 7.71 16.94
CA PHE A 47 7.74 7.51 16.37
C PHE A 47 7.56 8.35 15.10
N GLU A 48 7.88 9.64 15.14
CA GLU A 48 7.82 10.51 13.95
C GLU A 48 8.66 9.96 12.80
N ARG A 49 9.89 9.49 13.10
CA ARG A 49 10.74 8.86 12.08
C ARG A 49 10.15 7.56 11.54
N ALA A 50 9.50 6.77 12.39
CA ALA A 50 8.85 5.52 11.98
C ALA A 50 7.62 5.77 11.11
N GLU A 51 6.82 6.80 11.43
CA GLU A 51 5.68 7.26 10.64
C GLU A 51 6.15 7.72 9.25
N LEU A 52 7.12 8.64 9.18
CA LEU A 52 7.68 9.10 7.90
C LEU A 52 8.26 7.96 7.04
N GLN A 53 8.94 6.99 7.67
CA GLN A 53 9.43 5.82 6.95
C GLN A 53 8.30 4.94 6.43
N THR A 54 7.23 4.79 7.20
CA THR A 54 6.07 3.99 6.83
C THR A 54 5.33 4.64 5.68
N ASP A 55 5.07 5.94 5.75
CA ASP A 55 4.42 6.71 4.68
C ASP A 55 5.20 6.62 3.37
N ALA A 56 6.52 6.84 3.40
CA ALA A 56 7.36 6.72 2.22
C ALA A 56 7.37 5.31 1.61
N ARG A 57 7.25 4.27 2.46
CA ARG A 57 7.14 2.87 1.99
C ARG A 57 5.78 2.60 1.36
N PHE A 58 4.70 3.13 1.93
CA PHE A 58 3.36 3.01 1.37
C PHE A 58 3.27 3.72 0.02
N GLU A 59 3.74 4.95 -0.09
CA GLU A 59 3.75 5.70 -1.36
C GLU A 59 4.56 4.96 -2.43
N SER A 60 5.75 4.46 -2.10
CA SER A 60 6.54 3.66 -3.04
C SER A 60 5.85 2.35 -3.43
N PHE A 61 5.06 1.75 -2.54
CA PHE A 61 4.31 0.54 -2.82
C PHE A 61 3.15 0.83 -3.78
N GLU A 62 2.39 1.89 -3.54
CA GLU A 62 1.29 2.34 -4.40
C GLU A 62 1.79 2.61 -5.83
N GLN A 63 2.84 3.41 -5.99
CA GLN A 63 3.44 3.70 -7.31
C GLN A 63 3.87 2.43 -8.06
N ARG A 64 4.40 1.43 -7.33
CA ARG A 64 4.79 0.14 -7.93
C ARG A 64 3.59 -0.70 -8.35
N MET A 65 2.50 -0.63 -7.59
CA MET A 65 1.25 -1.33 -7.90
C MET A 65 0.59 -0.69 -9.11
N ASP A 66 0.49 0.64 -9.17
CA ASP A 66 -0.07 1.36 -10.31
C ASP A 66 0.70 1.03 -11.60
N ALA A 67 2.02 1.13 -11.58
CA ALA A 67 2.86 0.77 -12.73
C ALA A 67 2.75 -0.72 -13.12
N ARG A 68 2.40 -1.61 -12.19
CA ARG A 68 2.12 -3.03 -12.49
C ARG A 68 0.75 -3.21 -13.13
N PHE A 69 -0.26 -2.50 -12.64
CA PHE A 69 -1.60 -2.53 -13.21
C PHE A 69 -1.62 -1.96 -14.63
N GLU A 70 -1.01 -0.80 -14.87
CA GLU A 70 -0.90 -0.21 -16.21
C GLU A 70 -0.23 -1.18 -17.21
N ARG A 71 0.86 -1.84 -16.80
CA ARG A 71 1.53 -2.84 -17.66
C ARG A 71 0.66 -4.06 -17.91
N ALA A 72 -0.14 -4.48 -16.91
CA ALA A 72 -1.05 -5.60 -17.07
C ALA A 72 -2.17 -5.28 -18.05
N GLU A 73 -2.75 -4.08 -17.94
CA GLU A 73 -3.78 -3.54 -18.83
C GLU A 73 -3.27 -3.45 -20.28
N GLN A 74 -2.12 -2.80 -20.51
CA GLN A 74 -1.51 -2.73 -21.85
C GLN A 74 -1.25 -4.12 -22.44
N ARG A 75 -0.83 -5.09 -21.61
CA ARG A 75 -0.62 -6.46 -22.07
C ARG A 75 -1.94 -7.14 -22.41
N MET A 76 -3.01 -6.88 -21.68
CA MET A 76 -4.34 -7.40 -21.98
C MET A 76 -4.86 -6.81 -23.28
N ASP A 77 -4.80 -5.49 -23.47
CA ASP A 77 -5.22 -4.81 -24.69
C ASP A 77 -4.49 -5.36 -25.91
N ALA A 78 -3.16 -5.51 -25.83
CA ALA A 78 -2.37 -6.08 -26.91
C ALA A 78 -2.76 -7.55 -27.22
N ARG A 79 -3.20 -8.32 -26.22
CA ARG A 79 -3.69 -9.70 -26.43
C ARG A 79 -5.07 -9.70 -27.06
N PHE A 80 -5.96 -8.80 -26.66
CA PHE A 80 -7.29 -8.66 -27.25
C PHE A 80 -7.21 -8.21 -28.71
N ALA A 81 -6.43 -7.18 -29.02
CA ALA A 81 -6.23 -6.71 -30.39
C ALA A 81 -5.67 -7.82 -31.30
N ARG A 82 -4.73 -8.63 -30.81
CA ARG A 82 -4.21 -9.80 -31.55
C ARG A 82 -5.25 -10.90 -31.73
N ALA A 83 -6.16 -11.08 -30.77
CA ALA A 83 -7.23 -12.06 -30.86
C ALA A 83 -8.28 -11.62 -31.89
N GLU A 84 -8.64 -10.34 -31.90
CA GLU A 84 -9.56 -9.73 -32.85
C GLU A 84 -9.01 -9.85 -34.29
N GLN A 85 -7.76 -9.44 -34.53
CA GLN A 85 -7.12 -9.60 -35.85
C GLN A 85 -7.09 -11.05 -36.35
N ARG A 86 -6.91 -12.02 -35.43
CA ARG A 86 -6.96 -13.44 -35.78
C ARG A 86 -8.37 -13.92 -36.08
N ALA A 87 -9.37 -13.37 -35.40
CA ALA A 87 -10.76 -13.68 -35.67
C ALA A 87 -11.15 -13.13 -37.05
N ASP A 88 -10.85 -11.87 -37.34
CA ASP A 88 -11.11 -11.23 -38.63
C ASP A 88 -10.49 -12.02 -39.78
N ALA A 89 -9.20 -12.36 -39.68
CA ALA A 89 -8.52 -13.14 -40.71
C ALA A 89 -9.13 -14.55 -40.91
N ARG A 90 -9.74 -15.14 -39.88
CA ARG A 90 -10.46 -16.42 -40.01
C ARG A 90 -11.82 -16.23 -40.65
N PHE A 91 -12.52 -15.13 -40.37
CA PHE A 91 -13.78 -14.79 -41.01
C PHE A 91 -13.58 -14.49 -42.49
N ASP A 92 -12.59 -13.67 -42.86
CA ASP A 92 -12.25 -13.39 -44.26
C ASP A 92 -11.98 -14.68 -45.05
N ARG A 93 -11.24 -15.62 -44.44
CA ARG A 93 -10.97 -16.93 -45.04
C ARG A 93 -12.24 -17.75 -45.21
N LEU A 94 -13.11 -17.76 -44.21
CA LEU A 94 -14.38 -18.47 -44.27
C LEU A 94 -15.31 -17.88 -45.36
N GLU A 95 -15.34 -16.56 -45.50
CA GLU A 95 -16.10 -15.89 -46.57
C GLU A 95 -15.61 -16.30 -47.95
N MET A 96 -14.28 -16.36 -48.15
CA MET A 96 -13.68 -16.85 -49.39
C MET A 96 -14.05 -18.31 -49.67
N ASP A 97 -13.87 -19.20 -48.69
CA ASP A 97 -14.18 -20.62 -48.82
C ASP A 97 -15.68 -20.82 -49.15
N ILE A 98 -16.58 -20.07 -48.51
CA ILE A 98 -18.03 -20.09 -48.82
C ILE A 98 -18.29 -19.58 -50.25
N GLY A 99 -17.58 -18.55 -50.69
CA GLY A 99 -17.65 -18.04 -52.06
C GLY A 99 -17.26 -19.11 -53.08
N GLU A 100 -16.17 -19.83 -52.84
CA GLU A 100 -15.73 -20.95 -53.69
C GLU A 100 -16.78 -22.07 -53.75
N VAL A 101 -17.35 -22.44 -52.61
CA VAL A 101 -18.43 -23.44 -52.54
C VAL A 101 -19.66 -22.99 -53.34
N LYS A 102 -20.10 -21.73 -53.21
CA LYS A 102 -21.22 -21.18 -53.98
C LYS A 102 -20.97 -21.24 -55.49
N ILE A 103 -19.75 -20.92 -55.93
CA ILE A 103 -19.36 -21.00 -57.34
C ILE A 103 -19.37 -22.47 -57.82
N ALA A 104 -18.86 -23.40 -57.01
CA ALA A 104 -18.88 -24.83 -57.33
C ALA A 104 -20.32 -25.36 -57.50
N ILE A 105 -21.24 -24.96 -56.61
CA ILE A 105 -22.67 -25.31 -56.71
C ILE A 105 -23.29 -24.74 -57.99
N ALA A 106 -23.07 -23.45 -58.29
CA ALA A 106 -23.62 -22.82 -59.51
C ALA A 106 -23.15 -23.52 -60.81
N ARG A 107 -21.90 -24.02 -60.83
CA ARG A 107 -21.38 -24.81 -61.96
C ARG A 107 -22.04 -26.18 -62.07
N LEU A 108 -22.45 -26.78 -60.96
CA LEU A 108 -23.12 -28.08 -60.93
C LEU A 108 -24.61 -27.98 -61.31
N GLU A 109 -25.32 -26.94 -60.85
CA GLU A 109 -26.74 -26.74 -61.13
C GLU A 109 -27.02 -26.27 -62.58
N GLY A 110 -26.07 -25.54 -63.19
CA GLY A 110 -26.20 -25.06 -64.56
C GLY A 110 -27.18 -23.88 -64.72
N PRO A 111 -27.21 -23.24 -65.92
CA PRO A 111 -28.07 -22.07 -66.13
C PRO A 111 -29.55 -22.45 -66.10
N THR A 112 -30.37 -21.61 -65.46
CA THR A 112 -31.84 -21.78 -65.47
C THR A 112 -32.34 -21.82 -66.92
N PRO A 113 -33.13 -22.84 -67.32
CA PRO A 113 -33.64 -22.95 -68.67
C PRO A 113 -34.45 -21.71 -69.03
N ARG A 114 -34.07 -21.00 -70.10
CA ARG A 114 -34.91 -19.93 -70.67
C ARG A 114 -36.08 -20.61 -71.37
N LEU A 115 -37.20 -20.70 -70.68
CA LEU A 115 -38.47 -21.08 -71.29
C LEU A 115 -38.88 -19.95 -72.23
N LEU A 116 -38.64 -20.13 -73.53
CA LEU A 116 -39.22 -19.27 -74.56
C LEU A 116 -40.73 -19.57 -74.57
N VAL A 117 -41.52 -18.66 -73.99
CA VAL A 117 -42.97 -18.69 -74.11
C VAL A 117 -43.30 -18.29 -75.54
N THR A 118 -43.32 -19.26 -76.45
CA THR A 118 -43.84 -19.08 -77.80
C THR A 118 -45.36 -19.04 -77.70
N ARG A 119 -45.94 -17.90 -78.05
CA ARG A 119 -47.39 -17.66 -78.15
C ARG A 119 -47.94 -18.22 -79.45
#